data_AF-A0AAW0CE91-F1
#
_entry.id   AF-A0AAW0CE91-F1
#
_cell.length_a   1.000
_cell.length_b   1.000
_cell.length_c   1.000
_cell.angle_alpha   90.00
_cell.angle_beta   90.00
_cell.angle_gamma   90.00
#
_symmetry.space_group_name_H-M   'P 1'
#
loop_
_entity.id
_entity.type
_entity.pdbx_description
1 polymer ?
#
loop_
_entity_poly.entity_id
_entity_poly.type
_entity_poly.pdbx_seq_one_letter_code
_entity_poly.pdbx_strand_id
1 'polypeptide(L)'
;MPRRSKAKGTAPPSIPTGGMLMSQIPDFREDISKWNAAWEAQFPFFDTIFGNLEVAVLALESLPPQSLFPAEKSLECDYRLIRKLRALQEEMHVLAVTSVLQPDFPWKTLTPAAREEHLLEGLLRTNLDDADGQYQRMFTSDIILSSLAADGENFLSLVKKLIPYGEITLGDSGYISYPHPKWNEDTILRLNKSGHEATVRKFIVLRDDFLAYFVYNTILSLIGTPRPSQIILKESGGKQTTTVDWGRIPLKPVKTAKSQASNAPPLYRLAHLCDGCKQPENDGARFSVCKNCNNKVSRKVYYCSRTCQISYWPEHKKVCGKQLDNTIIQNPTLRTPASLADDVFLLRRIGPARDGYVRSPALLRQIQYLDIAPFRDYAFFSLTGPKPVAVLAFIPRLVYRLTIQTAMCTGDSRCVAGICQVALNSGAYGDEFMQQIIAEYGYSAKAGFEFAHATRNEWSLVGQWDHEFLMSELGSKFRGLVGQEFDTVSPDVIREVVTNLREWWPRRS
;
A
#
# COMPACT_ATOMS: atom_id res chain seq x y z
N MET A 1 -45.65 -40.62 -5.54
CA MET A 1 -44.86 -39.60 -4.81
C MET A 1 -43.47 -40.15 -4.54
N PRO A 2 -42.40 -39.61 -5.16
CA PRO A 2 -41.05 -40.08 -4.92
C PRO A 2 -40.44 -39.37 -3.69
N ARG A 3 -39.79 -40.16 -2.82
CA ARG A 3 -39.09 -39.69 -1.62
C ARG A 3 -37.91 -38.78 -2.02
N ARG A 4 -37.95 -37.52 -1.58
CA ARG A 4 -36.81 -36.58 -1.62
C ARG A 4 -35.67 -37.15 -0.77
N SER A 5 -34.54 -37.43 -1.39
CA SER A 5 -33.27 -37.68 -0.69
C SER A 5 -32.80 -36.36 -0.05
N LYS A 6 -32.56 -36.40 1.27
CA LYS A 6 -31.94 -35.29 1.99
C LYS A 6 -30.47 -35.23 1.58
N ALA A 7 -30.08 -34.21 0.84
CA ALA A 7 -28.69 -33.88 0.62
C ALA A 7 -28.03 -33.60 1.99
N LYS A 8 -26.92 -34.30 2.28
CA LYS A 8 -26.07 -34.01 3.43
C LYS A 8 -25.47 -32.62 3.21
N GLY A 9 -25.88 -31.65 4.02
CA GLY A 9 -25.25 -30.33 4.04
C GLY A 9 -23.79 -30.49 4.46
N THR A 10 -22.88 -30.17 3.55
CA THR A 10 -21.47 -29.96 3.87
C THR A 10 -21.37 -28.70 4.73
N ALA A 11 -20.77 -28.83 5.92
CA ALA A 11 -20.51 -27.68 6.78
C ALA A 11 -19.66 -26.64 6.02
N PRO A 12 -19.92 -25.33 6.18
CA PRO A 12 -19.07 -24.31 5.59
C PRO A 12 -17.63 -24.46 6.11
N PRO A 13 -16.61 -24.21 5.28
CA PRO A 13 -15.21 -24.29 5.71
C PRO A 13 -14.97 -23.31 6.87
N SER A 14 -14.32 -23.81 7.93
CA SER A 14 -13.89 -22.98 9.06
C SER A 14 -12.91 -21.91 8.59
N ILE A 15 -13.14 -20.66 8.97
CA ILE A 15 -12.24 -19.54 8.70
C ILE A 15 -10.92 -19.80 9.46
N PRO A 16 -9.75 -19.76 8.79
CA PRO A 16 -8.47 -19.93 9.45
C PRO A 16 -8.22 -18.79 10.46
N THR A 17 -7.90 -19.13 11.71
CA THR A 17 -7.56 -18.19 12.79
C THR A 17 -6.12 -17.66 12.72
N GLY A 18 -5.46 -17.74 11.58
CA GLY A 18 -4.04 -17.39 11.41
C GLY A 18 -3.83 -15.90 11.10
N GLY A 19 -2.92 -15.25 11.84
CA GLY A 19 -2.47 -13.89 11.55
C GLY A 19 -1.72 -13.77 10.22
N MET A 20 -1.60 -12.54 9.72
CA MET A 20 -0.95 -12.18 8.45
C MET A 20 0.46 -12.75 8.34
N LEU A 21 0.71 -13.61 7.34
CA LEU A 21 2.04 -14.11 7.06
C LEU A 21 2.34 -13.97 5.58
N MET A 22 2.86 -12.81 5.19
CA MET A 22 3.50 -12.65 3.88
C MET A 22 4.63 -13.68 3.69
N SER A 23 5.20 -14.22 4.77
CA SER A 23 6.18 -15.31 4.75
C SER A 23 5.61 -16.69 4.35
N GLN A 24 4.28 -16.87 4.38
CA GLN A 24 3.61 -18.10 3.90
C GLN A 24 3.29 -18.06 2.41
N ILE A 25 3.47 -16.91 1.77
CA ILE A 25 3.26 -16.76 0.34
C ILE A 25 4.55 -17.21 -0.35
N PRO A 26 4.55 -18.34 -1.09
CA PRO A 26 5.77 -18.85 -1.75
C PRO A 26 6.23 -17.86 -2.82
N ASP A 27 7.49 -17.93 -3.26
CA ASP A 27 7.94 -17.08 -4.37
C ASP A 27 7.20 -17.49 -5.66
N PHE A 28 6.60 -16.51 -6.37
CA PHE A 28 5.93 -16.74 -7.65
C PHE A 28 6.85 -17.35 -8.71
N ARG A 29 8.18 -17.22 -8.54
CA ARG A 29 9.20 -17.84 -9.41
C ARG A 29 9.27 -19.36 -9.26
N GLU A 30 8.84 -19.89 -8.13
CA GLU A 30 8.84 -21.34 -7.88
C GLU A 30 7.59 -21.98 -8.48
N ASP A 31 6.42 -21.44 -8.15
CA ASP A 31 5.12 -21.97 -8.57
C ASP A 31 4.06 -20.86 -8.49
N ILE A 32 3.75 -20.26 -9.64
CA ILE A 32 2.80 -19.13 -9.73
C ILE A 32 1.40 -19.51 -9.25
N SER A 33 0.97 -20.76 -9.45
CA SER A 33 -0.34 -21.23 -9.04
C SER A 33 -0.43 -21.38 -7.53
N LYS A 34 0.61 -21.93 -6.88
CA LYS A 34 0.69 -21.98 -5.42
C LYS A 34 0.81 -20.58 -4.81
N TRP A 35 1.59 -19.69 -5.43
CA TRP A 35 1.68 -18.29 -5.01
C TRP A 35 0.31 -17.61 -5.05
N ASN A 36 -0.45 -17.79 -6.13
CA ASN A 36 -1.80 -17.24 -6.25
C ASN A 36 -2.75 -17.81 -5.18
N ALA A 37 -2.77 -19.14 -5.02
CA ALA A 37 -3.62 -19.80 -4.05
C ALA A 37 -3.32 -19.34 -2.61
N ALA A 38 -2.05 -19.16 -2.27
CA ALA A 38 -1.64 -18.62 -0.98
C ALA A 38 -2.16 -17.20 -0.78
N TRP A 39 -2.10 -16.33 -1.80
CA TRP A 39 -2.67 -14.98 -1.75
C TRP A 39 -4.19 -14.98 -1.55
N GLU A 40 -4.93 -15.76 -2.34
CA GLU A 40 -6.40 -15.82 -2.23
C GLU A 40 -6.85 -16.34 -0.87
N ALA A 41 -6.10 -17.28 -0.27
CA ALA A 41 -6.36 -17.77 1.08
C ALA A 41 -6.23 -16.68 2.17
N GLN A 42 -5.49 -15.60 1.91
CA GLN A 42 -5.33 -14.47 2.82
C GLN A 42 -6.41 -13.39 2.63
N PHE A 43 -7.21 -13.42 1.56
CA PHE A 43 -8.24 -12.41 1.31
C PHE A 43 -9.25 -12.25 2.45
N PRO A 44 -9.78 -13.30 3.10
CA PRO A 44 -10.67 -13.13 4.24
C PRO A 44 -10.04 -12.31 5.38
N PHE A 45 -8.75 -12.50 5.62
CA PHE A 45 -7.99 -11.76 6.63
C PHE A 45 -7.81 -10.29 6.22
N PHE A 46 -7.38 -10.02 4.98
CA PHE A 46 -7.27 -8.65 4.48
C PHE A 46 -8.62 -7.93 4.42
N ASP A 47 -9.67 -8.65 4.05
CA ASP A 47 -11.04 -8.16 4.08
C ASP A 47 -11.52 -7.84 5.50
N THR A 48 -10.99 -8.52 6.51
CA THR A 48 -11.29 -8.20 7.91
C THR A 48 -10.56 -6.94 8.35
N ILE A 49 -9.26 -6.83 8.04
CA ILE A 49 -8.44 -5.68 8.43
C ILE A 49 -8.82 -4.41 7.68
N PHE A 50 -8.91 -4.50 6.36
CA PHE A 50 -9.11 -3.35 5.48
C PHE A 50 -10.56 -3.19 5.05
N GLY A 51 -11.32 -4.29 4.99
CA GLY A 51 -12.74 -4.22 4.67
C GLY A 51 -13.60 -3.66 5.79
N ASN A 52 -13.09 -3.64 7.03
CA ASN A 52 -13.59 -2.73 8.05
C ASN A 52 -12.77 -1.44 8.02
N LEU A 53 -13.04 -0.59 7.03
CA LEU A 53 -12.32 0.66 6.86
C LEU A 53 -12.42 1.55 8.10
N GLU A 54 -13.49 1.42 8.89
CA GLU A 54 -13.61 2.08 10.19
C GLU A 54 -12.52 1.61 11.14
N VAL A 55 -12.14 0.33 11.18
CA VAL A 55 -11.02 -0.15 12.02
C VAL A 55 -9.67 0.37 11.53
N ALA A 56 -9.42 0.32 10.22
CA ALA A 56 -8.21 0.90 9.64
C ALA A 56 -8.13 2.40 9.93
N VAL A 57 -9.25 3.10 9.85
CA VAL A 57 -9.35 4.54 10.12
C VAL A 57 -9.26 4.83 11.61
N LEU A 58 -9.87 4.05 12.49
CA LEU A 58 -9.71 4.17 13.95
C LEU A 58 -8.25 3.97 14.36
N ALA A 59 -7.54 3.04 13.71
CA ALA A 59 -6.09 2.90 13.89
C ALA A 59 -5.36 4.18 13.44
N LEU A 60 -5.77 4.78 12.32
CA LEU A 60 -5.27 6.09 11.89
C LEU A 60 -5.74 7.27 12.76
N GLU A 61 -6.89 7.19 13.44
CA GLU A 61 -7.43 8.21 14.35
C GLU A 61 -6.65 8.25 15.65
N SER A 62 -6.11 7.10 16.08
CA SER A 62 -5.21 7.05 17.22
C SER A 62 -3.90 7.82 16.98
N LEU A 63 -3.59 8.11 15.72
CA LEU A 63 -2.47 8.96 15.35
C LEU A 63 -2.80 10.44 15.56
N PRO A 64 -1.85 11.22 16.09
CA PRO A 64 -1.95 12.67 16.07
C PRO A 64 -2.26 13.15 14.64
N PRO A 65 -3.15 14.14 14.44
CA PRO A 65 -3.41 14.72 13.12
C PRO A 65 -2.14 15.20 12.38
N GLN A 66 -1.11 15.56 13.15
CA GLN A 66 0.22 15.96 12.67
C GLN A 66 1.06 14.80 12.13
N SER A 67 0.68 13.56 12.48
CA SER A 67 1.29 12.30 12.02
C SER A 67 0.60 11.76 10.75
N LEU A 68 -0.57 12.30 10.39
CA LEU A 68 -1.21 12.04 9.11
C LEU A 68 -0.64 13.00 8.07
N PHE A 69 -0.70 12.61 6.79
CA PHE A 69 -0.20 13.44 5.70
C PHE A 69 -0.86 14.86 5.78
N PRO A 70 -0.14 16.00 5.98
CA PRO A 70 -0.64 17.33 5.69
C PRO A 70 -1.32 17.29 4.35
N ALA A 71 -2.58 17.72 4.39
CA ALA A 71 -3.52 17.61 3.29
C ALA A 71 -2.83 17.96 1.97
N GLU A 72 -2.15 19.10 1.89
CA GLU A 72 -1.46 19.56 0.68
C GLU A 72 -0.50 18.55 0.03
N LYS A 73 0.32 17.84 0.82
CA LYS A 73 1.27 16.86 0.28
C LYS A 73 0.60 15.53 -0.06
N SER A 74 -0.40 15.11 0.74
CA SER A 74 -1.21 13.94 0.40
C SER A 74 -1.88 14.14 -0.96
N LEU A 75 -2.46 15.32 -1.15
CA LEU A 75 -3.17 15.68 -2.37
C LEU A 75 -2.27 15.65 -3.60
N GLU A 76 -1.01 16.07 -3.49
CA GLU A 76 -0.07 15.98 -4.62
C GLU A 76 0.27 14.52 -4.96
N CYS A 77 0.49 13.66 -3.95
CA CYS A 77 0.72 12.23 -4.16
C CYS A 77 -0.49 11.55 -4.82
N ASP A 78 -1.68 11.82 -4.28
CA ASP A 78 -2.95 11.29 -4.79
C ASP A 78 -3.15 11.74 -6.24
N TYR A 79 -2.86 13.01 -6.53
CA TYR A 79 -2.95 13.55 -7.88
C TYR A 79 -2.03 12.84 -8.89
N ARG A 80 -0.80 12.47 -8.47
CA ARG A 80 0.13 11.73 -9.32
C ARG A 80 -0.36 10.32 -9.60
N LEU A 81 -0.83 9.62 -8.57
CA LEU A 81 -1.39 8.28 -8.71
C LEU A 81 -2.64 8.30 -9.60
N ILE A 82 -3.55 9.25 -9.38
CA ILE A 82 -4.74 9.45 -10.21
C ILE A 82 -4.35 9.71 -11.68
N ARG A 83 -3.35 10.54 -11.95
CA ARG A 83 -2.87 10.78 -13.32
C ARG A 83 -2.29 9.53 -13.98
N LYS A 84 -1.50 8.76 -13.23
CA LYS A 84 -0.92 7.50 -13.70
C LYS A 84 -2.03 6.51 -14.04
N LEU A 85 -2.96 6.29 -13.11
CA LEU A 85 -4.13 5.43 -13.27
C LEU A 85 -4.98 5.87 -14.48
N ARG A 86 -5.27 7.16 -14.62
CA ARG A 86 -6.02 7.68 -15.77
C ARG A 86 -5.32 7.37 -17.10
N ALA A 87 -4.02 7.63 -17.20
CA ALA A 87 -3.26 7.36 -18.42
C ALA A 87 -3.28 5.87 -18.77
N LEU A 88 -3.14 5.00 -17.76
CA LEU A 88 -3.26 3.56 -17.91
C LEU A 88 -4.67 3.14 -18.37
N GLN A 89 -5.73 3.73 -17.82
CA GLN A 89 -7.11 3.45 -18.23
C GLN A 89 -7.41 3.91 -19.66
N GLU A 90 -6.84 5.04 -20.10
CA GLU A 90 -6.93 5.52 -21.48
C GLU A 90 -6.21 4.57 -22.45
N GLU A 91 -5.02 4.08 -22.09
CA GLU A 91 -4.27 3.10 -22.89
C GLU A 91 -5.00 1.74 -22.92
N MET A 92 -5.46 1.27 -21.77
CA MET A 92 -6.23 0.05 -21.63
C MET A 92 -7.55 0.12 -22.41
N HIS A 93 -8.20 1.29 -22.49
CA HIS A 93 -9.38 1.48 -23.32
C HIS A 93 -9.10 1.20 -24.80
N VAL A 94 -8.07 1.83 -25.35
CA VAL A 94 -7.67 1.64 -26.75
C VAL A 94 -7.36 0.18 -27.00
N LEU A 95 -6.58 -0.45 -26.10
CA LEU A 95 -6.21 -1.84 -26.23
C LEU A 95 -7.43 -2.76 -26.15
N ALA A 96 -8.30 -2.57 -25.17
CA ALA A 96 -9.47 -3.41 -24.96
C ALA A 96 -10.47 -3.31 -26.11
N VAL A 97 -10.76 -2.10 -26.58
CA VAL A 97 -11.67 -1.87 -27.71
C VAL A 97 -11.11 -2.49 -28.99
N THR A 98 -9.80 -2.41 -29.24
CA THR A 98 -9.19 -2.97 -30.46
C THR A 98 -8.89 -4.47 -30.38
N SER A 99 -9.07 -5.10 -29.20
CA SER A 99 -8.79 -6.53 -28.99
C SER A 99 -9.94 -7.25 -28.26
N VAL A 100 -9.92 -7.33 -26.93
CA VAL A 100 -10.75 -8.25 -26.13
C VAL A 100 -12.24 -7.96 -26.16
N LEU A 101 -12.64 -6.75 -26.57
CA LEU A 101 -14.05 -6.36 -26.72
C LEU A 101 -14.59 -6.55 -28.15
N GLN A 102 -13.75 -6.99 -29.09
CA GLN A 102 -14.23 -7.33 -30.43
C GLN A 102 -15.14 -8.57 -30.37
N PRO A 103 -16.24 -8.60 -31.15
CA PRO A 103 -17.20 -9.72 -31.11
C PRO A 103 -16.60 -11.09 -31.42
N ASP A 104 -15.56 -11.12 -32.25
CA ASP A 104 -14.83 -12.30 -32.70
C ASP A 104 -13.63 -12.65 -31.82
N PHE A 105 -13.35 -11.88 -30.77
CA PHE A 105 -12.23 -12.16 -29.88
C PHE A 105 -12.43 -13.49 -29.13
N PRO A 106 -11.45 -14.41 -29.15
CA PRO A 106 -11.66 -15.80 -28.75
C PRO A 106 -11.78 -16.03 -27.24
N TRP A 107 -11.72 -15.00 -26.39
CA TRP A 107 -11.74 -15.12 -24.92
C TRP A 107 -12.85 -16.03 -24.38
N LYS A 108 -14.09 -15.88 -24.89
CA LYS A 108 -15.23 -16.70 -24.45
C LYS A 108 -15.13 -18.15 -24.92
N THR A 109 -14.38 -18.40 -26.00
CA THR A 109 -14.17 -19.75 -26.56
C THR A 109 -13.03 -20.50 -25.88
N LEU A 110 -12.15 -19.81 -25.13
CA LEU A 110 -11.11 -20.43 -24.34
C LEU A 110 -11.71 -21.35 -23.25
N THR A 111 -10.96 -22.37 -22.86
CA THR A 111 -11.32 -23.19 -21.69
C THR A 111 -11.11 -22.37 -20.40
N PRO A 112 -11.79 -22.70 -19.29
CA PRO A 112 -11.52 -22.04 -18.00
C PRO A 112 -10.04 -22.08 -17.60
N ALA A 113 -9.36 -23.20 -17.84
CA ALA A 113 -7.93 -23.35 -17.55
C ALA A 113 -7.05 -22.40 -18.39
N ALA A 114 -7.35 -22.24 -19.68
CA ALA A 114 -6.61 -21.30 -20.53
C ALA A 114 -6.86 -19.83 -20.12
N ARG A 115 -8.10 -19.51 -19.70
CA ARG A 115 -8.41 -18.19 -19.13
C ARG A 115 -7.63 -17.94 -17.84
N GLU A 116 -7.60 -18.93 -16.95
CA GLU A 116 -6.85 -18.86 -15.69
C GLU A 116 -5.35 -18.65 -15.91
N GLU A 117 -4.76 -19.31 -16.91
CA GLU A 117 -3.35 -19.09 -17.28
C GLU A 117 -3.06 -17.63 -17.68
N HIS A 118 -3.91 -17.03 -18.51
CA HIS A 118 -3.75 -15.62 -18.89
C HIS A 118 -3.96 -14.67 -17.71
N LEU A 119 -4.91 -14.95 -16.81
CA LEU A 119 -5.14 -14.16 -15.61
C LEU A 119 -3.96 -14.28 -14.64
N LEU A 120 -3.40 -15.47 -14.43
CA LEU A 120 -2.18 -15.68 -13.65
C LEU A 120 -1.02 -14.89 -14.23
N GLU A 121 -0.81 -14.93 -15.55
CA GLU A 121 0.22 -14.14 -16.22
C GLU A 121 -0.01 -12.62 -16.03
N GLY A 122 -1.26 -12.16 -16.09
CA GLY A 122 -1.63 -10.77 -15.82
C GLY A 122 -1.29 -10.32 -14.40
N LEU A 123 -1.56 -11.18 -13.40
CA LEU A 123 -1.16 -10.94 -12.02
C LEU A 123 0.35 -10.89 -11.87
N LEU A 124 1.06 -11.85 -12.47
CA LEU A 124 2.51 -11.89 -12.40
C LEU A 124 3.11 -10.59 -12.93
N ARG A 125 2.77 -10.18 -14.15
CA ARG A 125 3.29 -8.93 -14.75
C ARG A 125 3.02 -7.72 -13.87
N THR A 126 1.82 -7.61 -13.33
CA THR A 126 1.43 -6.52 -12.43
C THR A 126 2.31 -6.47 -11.17
N ASN A 127 2.69 -7.62 -10.63
CA ASN A 127 3.58 -7.71 -9.46
C ASN A 127 5.07 -7.55 -9.83
N LEU A 128 5.44 -7.60 -11.10
CA LEU A 128 6.80 -7.35 -11.58
C LEU A 128 7.04 -5.88 -11.93
N ASP A 129 5.99 -5.17 -12.33
CA ASP A 129 6.06 -3.77 -12.75
C ASP A 129 6.15 -2.80 -11.56
N ASP A 130 5.65 -3.22 -10.39
CA ASP A 130 5.64 -2.40 -9.17
C ASP A 130 6.18 -3.18 -7.97
N ALA A 131 7.21 -2.62 -7.31
CA ALA A 131 7.77 -3.18 -6.07
C ALA A 131 6.73 -3.25 -4.93
N ASP A 132 5.73 -2.38 -4.97
CA ASP A 132 4.61 -2.38 -4.02
C ASP A 132 3.40 -3.19 -4.52
N GLY A 133 3.45 -3.79 -5.72
CA GLY A 133 2.33 -4.49 -6.35
C GLY A 133 1.74 -5.59 -5.45
N GLN A 134 2.60 -6.35 -4.79
CA GLN A 134 2.15 -7.39 -3.84
C GLN A 134 1.34 -6.79 -2.67
N TYR A 135 1.72 -5.62 -2.16
CA TYR A 135 0.97 -4.98 -1.09
C TYR A 135 -0.33 -4.35 -1.58
N GLN A 136 -0.35 -3.81 -2.80
CA GLN A 136 -1.57 -3.27 -3.39
C GLN A 136 -2.62 -4.37 -3.61
N ARG A 137 -2.18 -5.60 -3.91
CA ARG A 137 -3.04 -6.77 -4.04
C ARG A 137 -3.87 -7.07 -2.77
N MET A 138 -3.41 -6.63 -1.60
CA MET A 138 -4.16 -6.79 -0.34
C MET A 138 -5.51 -6.06 -0.37
N PHE A 139 -5.67 -5.05 -1.23
CA PHE A 139 -6.90 -4.27 -1.37
C PHE A 139 -7.85 -4.81 -2.46
N THR A 140 -7.45 -5.88 -3.15
CA THR A 140 -8.14 -6.38 -4.35
C THR A 140 -8.65 -7.81 -4.12
N SER A 141 -9.48 -8.03 -3.10
CA SER A 141 -10.15 -9.32 -2.88
C SER A 141 -11.17 -9.67 -3.98
N ASP A 142 -11.47 -8.73 -4.86
CA ASP A 142 -12.39 -8.88 -6.00
C ASP A 142 -11.85 -9.72 -7.16
N ILE A 143 -10.54 -9.92 -7.24
CA ILE A 143 -9.89 -10.65 -8.34
C ILE A 143 -9.57 -12.08 -7.94
N ILE A 144 -10.62 -12.88 -7.74
CA ILE A 144 -10.52 -14.32 -7.52
C ILE A 144 -10.46 -15.02 -8.88
N LEU A 145 -9.37 -15.72 -9.18
CA LEU A 145 -9.12 -16.25 -10.52
C LEU A 145 -10.16 -17.26 -10.97
N SER A 146 -10.56 -18.16 -10.07
CA SER A 146 -11.61 -19.15 -10.36
C SER A 146 -12.95 -18.50 -10.74
N SER A 147 -13.27 -17.35 -10.13
CA SER A 147 -14.47 -16.57 -10.48
C SER A 147 -14.33 -15.88 -11.84
N LEU A 148 -13.19 -15.25 -12.11
CA LEU A 148 -12.93 -14.54 -13.36
C LEU A 148 -12.83 -15.48 -14.57
N ALA A 149 -12.31 -16.70 -14.38
CA ALA A 149 -12.09 -17.68 -15.43
C ALA A 149 -13.32 -18.55 -15.75
N ALA A 150 -14.36 -18.55 -14.92
CA ALA A 150 -15.48 -19.49 -15.00
C ALA A 150 -16.17 -19.49 -16.37
N ASP A 151 -16.79 -18.38 -16.76
CA ASP A 151 -17.53 -18.22 -18.01
C ASP A 151 -16.89 -17.21 -18.99
N GLY A 152 -15.86 -16.51 -18.54
CA GLY A 152 -15.22 -15.42 -19.27
C GLY A 152 -15.98 -14.10 -19.24
N GLU A 153 -17.26 -14.06 -18.84
CA GLU A 153 -18.02 -12.81 -18.73
C GLU A 153 -17.53 -11.97 -17.56
N ASN A 154 -17.15 -12.60 -16.44
CA ASN A 154 -16.69 -11.89 -15.25
C ASN A 154 -15.45 -11.01 -15.53
N PHE A 155 -14.47 -11.53 -16.27
CA PHE A 155 -13.32 -10.74 -16.70
C PHE A 155 -13.71 -9.61 -17.65
N LEU A 156 -14.57 -9.86 -18.65
CA LEU A 156 -15.01 -8.82 -19.58
C LEU A 156 -15.84 -7.72 -18.88
N SER A 157 -16.61 -8.10 -17.87
CA SER A 157 -17.35 -7.17 -17.00
C SER A 157 -16.37 -6.27 -16.22
N LEU A 158 -15.30 -6.86 -15.67
CA LEU A 158 -14.23 -6.11 -15.01
C LEU A 158 -13.54 -5.13 -15.98
N VAL A 159 -13.18 -5.57 -17.20
CA VAL A 159 -12.61 -4.71 -18.24
C VAL A 159 -13.50 -3.50 -18.49
N LYS A 160 -14.78 -3.72 -18.78
CA LYS A 160 -15.75 -2.65 -19.09
C LYS A 160 -15.94 -1.66 -17.95
N LYS A 161 -15.82 -2.10 -16.70
CA LYS A 161 -15.94 -1.25 -15.51
C LYS A 161 -14.69 -0.39 -15.24
N LEU A 162 -13.55 -0.70 -15.85
CA LEU A 162 -12.28 0.00 -15.62
C LEU A 162 -11.84 0.90 -16.78
N ILE A 163 -12.57 0.90 -17.89
CA ILE A 163 -12.29 1.76 -19.06
C ILE A 163 -13.49 2.67 -19.35
N PRO A 164 -13.29 3.83 -20.00
CA PRO A 164 -14.41 4.65 -20.46
C PRO A 164 -15.13 3.93 -21.60
N TYR A 165 -16.21 3.20 -21.32
CA TYR A 165 -16.94 2.42 -22.32
C TYR A 165 -18.46 2.59 -22.16
N GLY A 166 -19.14 2.84 -23.28
CA GLY A 166 -20.57 3.14 -23.30
C GLY A 166 -20.86 4.48 -22.61
N GLU A 167 -21.72 4.47 -21.60
CA GLU A 167 -22.10 5.65 -20.82
C GLU A 167 -21.08 6.03 -19.73
N ILE A 168 -20.08 5.18 -19.49
CA ILE A 168 -19.05 5.43 -18.48
C ILE A 168 -18.12 6.53 -19.00
N THR A 169 -18.28 7.73 -18.46
CA THR A 169 -17.39 8.86 -18.69
C THR A 169 -16.38 8.97 -17.56
N LEU A 170 -15.25 9.64 -17.81
CA LEU A 170 -14.36 10.06 -16.74
C LEU A 170 -15.15 11.06 -15.88
N GLY A 171 -15.57 10.62 -14.69
CA GLY A 171 -16.30 11.47 -13.75
C GLY A 171 -15.45 12.63 -13.23
N ASP A 172 -15.99 13.36 -12.27
CA ASP A 172 -15.37 14.52 -11.61
C ASP A 172 -14.04 14.20 -10.90
N SER A 173 -13.77 12.92 -10.61
CA SER A 173 -12.49 12.45 -10.06
C SER A 173 -11.37 12.35 -11.09
N GLY A 174 -11.71 12.26 -12.38
CA GLY A 174 -10.77 12.22 -13.50
C GLY A 174 -10.17 10.85 -13.79
N TYR A 175 -10.67 9.81 -13.11
CA TYR A 175 -10.37 8.41 -13.34
C TYR A 175 -11.64 7.58 -13.09
N ILE A 176 -11.66 6.33 -13.53
CA ILE A 176 -12.78 5.42 -13.27
C ILE A 176 -12.44 4.60 -12.03
N SER A 177 -13.20 4.79 -10.96
CA SER A 177 -13.05 3.97 -9.76
C SER A 177 -13.89 2.69 -9.88
N TYR A 178 -13.32 1.55 -9.51
CA TYR A 178 -14.07 0.31 -9.56
C TYR A 178 -14.97 0.19 -8.32
N PRO A 179 -16.30 0.06 -8.50
CA PRO A 179 -17.24 0.06 -7.38
C PRO A 179 -17.00 -1.15 -6.47
N HIS A 180 -16.86 -0.89 -5.18
CA HIS A 180 -16.75 -1.94 -4.17
C HIS A 180 -17.60 -1.59 -2.94
N PRO A 181 -18.36 -2.54 -2.38
CA PRO A 181 -19.21 -2.27 -1.22
C PRO A 181 -18.46 -1.70 -0.01
N LYS A 182 -17.17 -2.03 0.15
CA LYS A 182 -16.33 -1.56 1.26
C LYS A 182 -15.50 -0.31 0.92
N TRP A 183 -15.21 -0.10 -0.37
CA TRP A 183 -14.35 0.98 -0.87
C TRP A 183 -15.19 1.97 -1.70
N ASN A 184 -16.14 2.65 -1.06
CA ASN A 184 -17.02 3.61 -1.71
C ASN A 184 -16.92 5.01 -1.08
N GLU A 185 -17.45 6.01 -1.79
CA GLU A 185 -17.46 7.41 -1.34
C GLU A 185 -18.23 7.60 -0.04
N ASP A 186 -19.28 6.84 0.23
CA ASP A 186 -20.01 6.92 1.50
C ASP A 186 -19.12 6.53 2.68
N THR A 187 -18.20 5.59 2.48
CA THR A 187 -17.19 5.27 3.50
C THR A 187 -16.22 6.42 3.67
N ILE A 188 -15.85 7.16 2.61
CA ILE A 188 -15.03 8.38 2.72
C ILE A 188 -15.77 9.47 3.50
N LEU A 189 -17.03 9.74 3.15
CA LEU A 189 -17.86 10.80 3.73
C LEU A 189 -18.10 10.60 5.23
N ARG A 190 -18.20 9.34 5.68
CA ARG A 190 -18.32 9.00 7.10
C ARG A 190 -17.07 9.35 7.91
N LEU A 191 -15.91 9.47 7.27
CA LEU A 191 -14.61 9.70 7.92
C LEU A 191 -14.25 11.19 7.97
N ASN A 192 -15.23 12.04 8.26
CA ASN A 192 -15.20 13.51 8.21
C ASN A 192 -14.17 14.21 9.15
N LYS A 193 -13.13 13.50 9.60
CA LYS A 193 -11.96 14.05 10.28
C LYS A 193 -10.89 14.39 9.24
N SER A 194 -10.37 15.61 9.31
CA SER A 194 -9.37 16.13 8.38
C SER A 194 -8.11 15.24 8.35
N GLY A 195 -7.84 14.59 7.22
CA GLY A 195 -6.65 13.76 6.98
C GLY A 195 -6.92 12.26 6.73
N HIS A 196 -8.00 11.72 7.28
CA HIS A 196 -8.39 10.31 7.07
C HIS A 196 -8.94 10.08 5.66
N GLU A 197 -9.75 11.01 5.17
CA GLU A 197 -10.27 11.01 3.80
C GLU A 197 -9.14 10.85 2.77
N ALA A 198 -8.05 11.61 2.90
CA ALA A 198 -6.94 11.55 1.95
C ALA A 198 -6.25 10.17 1.96
N THR A 199 -6.11 9.56 3.15
CA THR A 199 -5.51 8.22 3.27
C THR A 199 -6.41 7.14 2.68
N VAL A 200 -7.72 7.20 2.94
CA VAL A 200 -8.68 6.27 2.34
C VAL A 200 -8.73 6.43 0.84
N ARG A 201 -8.81 7.67 0.35
CA ARG A 201 -8.78 7.97 -1.08
C ARG A 201 -7.52 7.40 -1.73
N LYS A 202 -6.36 7.51 -1.06
CA LYS A 202 -5.13 6.88 -1.52
C LYS A 202 -5.24 5.36 -1.63
N PHE A 203 -5.85 4.67 -0.66
CA PHE A 203 -6.06 3.22 -0.75
C PHE A 203 -6.99 2.84 -1.92
N ILE A 204 -8.05 3.61 -2.14
CA ILE A 204 -8.95 3.42 -3.30
C ILE A 204 -8.18 3.57 -4.60
N VAL A 205 -7.38 4.64 -4.74
CA VAL A 205 -6.57 4.86 -5.94
C VAL A 205 -5.53 3.76 -6.14
N LEU A 206 -4.85 3.30 -5.07
CA LEU A 206 -3.89 2.19 -5.16
C LEU A 206 -4.56 0.86 -5.56
N ARG A 207 -5.75 0.59 -5.03
CA ARG A 207 -6.57 -0.55 -5.41
C ARG A 207 -6.93 -0.50 -6.90
N ASP A 208 -7.43 0.65 -7.36
CA ASP A 208 -7.85 0.83 -8.74
C ASP A 208 -6.65 0.83 -9.72
N ASP A 209 -5.48 1.35 -9.31
CA ASP A 209 -4.20 1.23 -10.05
C ASP A 209 -3.83 -0.24 -10.25
N PHE A 210 -3.86 -1.04 -9.17
CA PHE A 210 -3.55 -2.46 -9.26
C PHE A 210 -4.55 -3.22 -10.17
N LEU A 211 -5.85 -2.95 -10.03
CA LEU A 211 -6.88 -3.58 -10.88
C LEU A 211 -6.70 -3.21 -12.36
N ALA A 212 -6.39 -1.94 -12.66
CA ALA A 212 -6.14 -1.49 -14.01
C ALA A 212 -4.88 -2.16 -14.60
N TYR A 213 -3.78 -2.25 -13.85
CA TYR A 213 -2.58 -2.97 -14.30
C TYR A 213 -2.86 -4.45 -14.52
N PHE A 214 -3.59 -5.10 -13.61
CA PHE A 214 -3.98 -6.50 -13.74
C PHE A 214 -4.74 -6.76 -15.03
N VAL A 215 -5.76 -5.95 -15.33
CA VAL A 215 -6.53 -6.09 -16.57
C VAL A 215 -5.67 -5.79 -17.79
N TYR A 216 -4.93 -4.69 -17.78
CA TYR A 216 -4.03 -4.30 -18.88
C TYR A 216 -3.04 -5.43 -19.21
N ASN A 217 -2.36 -5.96 -18.18
CA ASN A 217 -1.38 -7.03 -18.34
C ASN A 217 -2.02 -8.38 -18.74
N THR A 218 -3.25 -8.65 -18.32
CA THR A 218 -4.02 -9.82 -18.81
C THR A 218 -4.31 -9.68 -20.30
N ILE A 219 -4.71 -8.49 -20.76
CA ILE A 219 -4.94 -8.22 -22.19
C ILE A 219 -3.63 -8.37 -22.98
N LEU A 220 -2.51 -7.85 -22.48
CA LEU A 220 -1.19 -8.03 -23.10
C LEU A 220 -0.81 -9.51 -23.24
N SER A 221 -1.09 -10.33 -22.22
CA SER A 221 -0.90 -11.78 -22.28
C SER A 221 -1.76 -12.42 -23.38
N LEU A 222 -3.04 -12.03 -23.47
CA LEU A 222 -3.99 -12.54 -24.44
C LEU A 222 -3.63 -12.24 -25.90
N ILE A 223 -3.05 -11.07 -26.17
CA ILE A 223 -2.59 -10.69 -27.51
C ILE A 223 -1.17 -11.20 -27.83
N GLY A 224 -0.60 -12.03 -26.95
CA GLY A 224 0.72 -12.63 -27.17
C GLY A 224 1.90 -11.67 -26.98
N THR A 225 1.71 -10.55 -26.28
CA THR A 225 2.82 -9.65 -25.95
C THR A 225 3.78 -10.38 -25.00
N PRO A 226 5.08 -10.47 -25.31
CA PRO A 226 6.04 -11.16 -24.45
C PRO A 226 6.11 -10.47 -23.08
N ARG A 227 6.37 -11.27 -22.04
CA ARG A 227 6.59 -10.75 -20.69
C ARG A 227 7.77 -9.77 -20.71
N PRO A 228 7.66 -8.59 -20.07
CA PRO A 228 8.81 -7.70 -19.93
C PRO A 228 9.94 -8.45 -19.23
N SER A 229 11.18 -8.29 -19.74
CA SER A 229 12.34 -8.93 -19.13
C SER A 229 12.52 -8.36 -17.73
N GLN A 230 12.54 -9.24 -16.73
CA GLN A 230 12.94 -8.83 -15.39
C GLN A 230 14.37 -8.31 -15.49
N ILE A 231 14.56 -7.04 -15.15
CA ILE A 231 15.89 -6.52 -14.90
C ILE A 231 16.33 -7.18 -13.61
N ILE A 232 16.92 -8.36 -13.72
CA ILE A 232 17.70 -8.92 -12.62
C ILE A 232 18.88 -7.96 -12.50
N LEU A 233 18.76 -6.99 -11.60
CA LEU A 233 19.90 -6.26 -11.10
C LEU A 233 20.79 -7.36 -10.52
N LYS A 234 21.77 -7.81 -11.31
CA LYS A 234 22.79 -8.75 -10.85
C LYS A 234 23.28 -8.14 -9.55
N GLU A 235 22.95 -8.79 -8.44
CA GLU A 235 23.56 -8.47 -7.16
C GLU A 235 25.05 -8.43 -7.44
N SER A 236 25.62 -7.24 -7.38
CA SER A 236 27.00 -7.02 -7.77
C SER A 236 27.82 -8.03 -6.97
N GLY A 237 28.40 -9.01 -7.67
CA GLY A 237 28.99 -10.24 -7.12
C GLY A 237 30.25 -10.02 -6.28
N GLY A 238 30.27 -8.99 -5.44
CA GLY A 238 31.10 -8.95 -4.27
C GLY A 238 30.65 -10.08 -3.36
N LYS A 239 31.50 -11.09 -3.21
CA LYS A 239 31.39 -12.14 -2.21
C LYS A 239 30.81 -11.55 -0.93
N GLN A 240 29.62 -12.01 -0.52
CA GLN A 240 29.13 -11.81 0.84
C GLN A 240 30.07 -12.58 1.78
N THR A 241 31.20 -11.98 2.14
CA THR A 241 31.79 -12.20 3.45
C THR A 241 31.04 -11.29 4.40
N THR A 242 30.23 -11.91 5.27
CA THR A 242 29.54 -11.30 6.39
C THR A 242 30.56 -10.73 7.39
N THR A 243 31.11 -9.57 7.08
CA THR A 243 31.63 -8.54 7.99
C THR A 243 32.02 -7.33 7.14
N VAL A 244 31.05 -6.48 6.82
CA VAL A 244 31.36 -5.13 6.34
C VAL A 244 31.88 -4.34 7.56
N ASP A 245 33.20 -4.19 7.65
CA ASP A 245 33.84 -3.20 8.51
C ASP A 245 33.52 -1.81 7.95
N TRP A 246 32.47 -1.19 8.50
CA TRP A 246 32.03 0.16 8.18
C TRP A 246 32.97 1.26 8.73
N GLY A 247 34.12 0.90 9.32
CA GLY A 247 34.98 1.82 10.05
C GLY A 247 35.87 2.75 9.23
N ARG A 248 36.20 2.46 7.96
CA ARG A 248 37.12 3.32 7.17
C ARG A 248 36.87 3.25 5.66
N ILE A 249 35.97 4.07 5.14
CA ILE A 249 35.98 4.44 3.70
C ILE A 249 36.37 5.91 3.60
N PRO A 250 37.59 6.24 3.11
CA PRO A 250 37.90 7.61 2.74
C PRO A 250 37.02 8.00 1.55
N LEU A 251 36.22 9.05 1.72
CA LEU A 251 35.40 9.66 0.69
C LEU A 251 36.30 10.13 -0.47
N LYS A 252 36.51 9.28 -1.48
CA LYS A 252 36.89 9.74 -2.82
C LYS A 252 35.65 9.72 -3.71
N PRO A 253 35.37 10.79 -4.47
CA PRO A 253 34.20 10.85 -5.33
C PRO A 253 34.29 9.80 -6.44
N VAL A 254 33.44 8.79 -6.37
CA VAL A 254 33.30 7.76 -7.39
C VAL A 254 32.60 8.36 -8.61
N LYS A 255 33.34 8.52 -9.71
CA LYS A 255 32.87 9.10 -10.98
C LYS A 255 31.94 8.18 -11.80
N THR A 256 31.59 6.99 -11.30
CA THR A 256 30.90 5.94 -12.08
C THR A 256 29.40 5.76 -11.78
N ALA A 257 28.82 6.48 -10.81
CA ALA A 257 27.37 6.39 -10.54
C ALA A 257 26.49 6.94 -11.68
N LYS A 258 27.05 7.77 -12.58
CA LYS A 258 26.30 8.39 -13.68
C LYS A 258 26.07 7.48 -14.88
N SER A 259 26.90 6.45 -15.10
CA SER A 259 26.83 5.59 -16.29
C SER A 259 26.00 4.31 -16.06
N GLN A 260 25.67 3.98 -14.82
CA GLN A 260 24.82 2.82 -14.52
C GLN A 260 23.32 3.19 -14.48
N ALA A 261 22.98 4.45 -14.17
CA ALA A 261 21.61 4.95 -14.26
C ALA A 261 21.10 5.13 -15.71
N SER A 262 21.99 5.20 -16.70
CA SER A 262 21.62 5.38 -18.12
C SER A 262 21.16 4.09 -18.81
N ASN A 263 21.37 2.91 -18.21
CA ASN A 263 21.13 1.61 -18.86
C ASN A 263 19.96 0.80 -18.27
N ALA A 264 19.22 1.35 -17.29
CA ALA A 264 17.98 0.73 -16.82
C ALA A 264 16.86 0.94 -17.86
N PRO A 265 16.05 -0.10 -18.19
CA PRO A 265 14.92 0.02 -19.09
C PRO A 265 13.98 1.18 -18.77
N PRO A 266 13.35 1.80 -19.80
CA PRO A 266 12.63 3.07 -19.69
C PRO A 266 11.49 3.13 -18.67
N LEU A 267 10.95 1.97 -18.25
CA LEU A 267 9.79 1.91 -17.35
C LEU A 267 10.06 2.40 -15.92
N TYR A 268 11.34 2.50 -15.50
CA TYR A 268 11.71 2.84 -14.11
C TYR A 268 12.18 4.27 -13.89
N ARG A 269 12.33 5.07 -14.94
CA ARG A 269 12.20 6.51 -14.74
C ARG A 269 10.72 6.76 -14.86
N LEU A 270 10.09 7.22 -13.78
CA LEU A 270 8.85 7.99 -13.89
C LEU A 270 9.19 9.21 -14.74
N ALA A 271 9.27 9.00 -16.06
CA ALA A 271 9.72 9.97 -17.01
C ALA A 271 8.81 11.17 -16.78
N HIS A 272 9.42 12.32 -16.50
CA HIS A 272 8.64 13.52 -16.32
C HIS A 272 7.78 13.67 -17.57
N LEU A 273 6.46 13.70 -17.43
CA LEU A 273 5.56 13.87 -18.56
C LEU A 273 5.37 15.37 -18.78
N CYS A 274 5.45 15.81 -20.04
CA CYS A 274 5.21 17.20 -20.38
C CYS A 274 3.74 17.54 -20.08
N ASP A 275 3.47 18.57 -19.28
CA ASP A 275 2.10 18.95 -18.94
C ASP A 275 1.31 19.46 -20.14
N GLY A 276 2.01 19.97 -21.16
CA GLY A 276 1.43 20.38 -22.44
C GLY A 276 1.06 19.18 -23.32
N CYS A 277 2.05 18.40 -23.76
CA CYS A 277 1.86 17.37 -24.80
C CYS A 277 1.88 15.91 -24.31
N LYS A 278 2.06 15.66 -23.01
CA LYS A 278 2.10 14.32 -22.39
C LYS A 278 3.23 13.40 -22.82
N GLN A 279 4.13 13.87 -23.67
CA GLN A 279 5.32 13.10 -24.04
C GLN A 279 6.25 12.92 -22.83
N PRO A 280 6.83 11.72 -22.65
CA PRO A 280 7.82 11.46 -21.61
C PRO A 280 9.14 12.20 -21.89
N GLU A 281 9.89 12.47 -20.83
CA GLU A 281 11.23 13.06 -20.90
C GLU A 281 12.21 12.11 -21.59
N ASN A 282 12.69 12.51 -22.77
CA ASN A 282 13.67 11.74 -23.54
C ASN A 282 15.05 11.77 -22.88
N ASP A 283 15.81 10.69 -23.06
CA ASP A 283 17.21 10.59 -22.63
C ASP A 283 18.07 11.69 -23.24
N GLY A 284 18.31 12.76 -22.47
CA GLY A 284 19.22 13.86 -22.82
C GLY A 284 18.60 15.25 -22.80
N ALA A 285 17.27 15.39 -22.85
CA ALA A 285 16.59 16.68 -22.83
C ALA A 285 15.81 16.86 -21.52
N ARG A 286 16.32 17.70 -20.60
CA ARG A 286 15.60 18.00 -19.37
C ARG A 286 14.38 18.87 -19.64
N PHE A 287 13.23 18.49 -19.10
CA PHE A 287 12.03 19.30 -19.18
C PHE A 287 12.18 20.59 -18.36
N SER A 288 11.72 21.70 -18.93
CA SER A 288 11.70 22.99 -18.23
C SER A 288 10.61 22.99 -17.16
N VAL A 289 10.90 23.58 -15.99
CA VAL A 289 9.96 23.64 -14.87
C VAL A 289 9.40 25.05 -14.69
N CYS A 290 8.08 25.17 -14.46
CA CYS A 290 7.47 26.44 -14.10
C CYS A 290 8.04 26.98 -12.78
N LYS A 291 8.81 28.06 -12.84
CA LYS A 291 9.44 28.70 -11.67
C LYS A 291 8.44 29.12 -10.59
N ASN A 292 7.28 29.65 -10.98
CA ASN A 292 6.27 30.11 -10.01
C ASN A 292 5.68 28.95 -9.21
N CYS A 293 5.31 27.84 -9.87
CA CYS A 293 4.80 26.68 -9.16
C CYS A 293 5.88 26.04 -8.28
N ASN A 294 7.11 25.91 -8.79
CA ASN A 294 8.21 25.30 -8.04
C ASN A 294 8.58 26.14 -6.80
N ASN A 295 8.62 27.46 -6.93
CA ASN A 295 9.11 28.32 -5.85
C ASN A 295 8.03 28.71 -4.83
N LYS A 296 6.77 28.89 -5.27
CA LYS A 296 5.69 29.36 -4.38
C LYS A 296 4.98 28.24 -3.64
N VAL A 297 4.81 27.09 -4.29
CA VAL A 297 3.99 25.98 -3.78
C VAL A 297 4.66 24.62 -3.94
N SER A 298 5.98 24.60 -4.14
CA SER A 298 6.81 23.39 -4.25
C SER A 298 6.37 22.36 -5.30
N ARG A 299 5.66 22.82 -6.33
CA ARG A 299 4.98 21.97 -7.31
C ARG A 299 5.65 22.07 -8.67
N LYS A 300 6.07 20.95 -9.27
CA LYS A 300 6.97 20.95 -10.44
C LYS A 300 6.23 20.71 -11.75
N VAL A 301 5.76 21.78 -12.41
CA VAL A 301 5.15 21.68 -13.76
C VAL A 301 6.17 21.63 -14.87
N TYR A 302 6.21 20.52 -15.60
CA TYR A 302 7.23 20.17 -16.58
C TYR A 302 6.75 20.46 -18.01
N TYR A 303 7.64 21.01 -18.83
CA TYR A 303 7.39 21.23 -20.25
C TYR A 303 8.59 20.78 -21.08
N CYS A 304 8.34 19.94 -22.08
CA CYS A 304 9.36 19.51 -23.03
C CYS A 304 9.90 20.65 -23.91
N SER A 305 9.13 21.72 -24.06
CA SER A 305 9.49 22.90 -24.87
C SER A 305 8.75 24.14 -24.40
N ARG A 306 9.28 25.31 -24.76
CA ARG A 306 8.59 26.59 -24.54
C ARG A 306 7.27 26.68 -25.29
N THR A 307 7.16 26.03 -26.45
CA THR A 307 5.91 25.94 -27.22
C THR A 307 4.83 25.19 -26.43
N CYS A 308 5.16 24.06 -25.81
CA CYS A 308 4.25 23.35 -24.92
C CYS A 308 3.88 24.18 -23.68
N GLN A 309 4.83 24.94 -23.13
CA GLN A 309 4.55 25.86 -22.02
C GLN A 309 3.56 26.95 -22.41
N ILE A 310 3.76 27.61 -23.55
CA ILE A 310 2.88 28.69 -24.03
C ILE A 310 1.50 28.14 -24.37
N SER A 311 1.43 27.01 -25.08
CA SER A 311 0.18 26.34 -25.44
C SER A 311 -0.63 25.95 -24.20
N TYR A 312 0.02 25.40 -23.16
CA TYR A 312 -0.64 25.02 -21.91
C TYR A 312 -0.83 26.19 -20.93
N TRP A 313 -0.25 27.37 -21.20
CA TRP A 313 -0.27 28.49 -20.27
C TRP A 313 -1.68 28.97 -19.87
N PRO A 314 -2.68 29.07 -20.77
CA PRO A 314 -4.02 29.50 -20.39
C PRO A 314 -4.64 28.64 -19.28
N GLU A 315 -4.47 27.32 -19.35
CA GLU A 315 -4.93 26.39 -18.32
C GLU A 315 -4.06 26.44 -17.07
N HIS A 316 -2.74 26.38 -17.25
CA HIS A 316 -1.80 26.43 -16.13
C HIS A 316 -1.92 27.71 -15.31
N LYS A 317 -2.16 28.85 -15.95
CA LYS A 317 -2.27 30.17 -15.30
C LYS A 317 -3.37 30.20 -14.23
N LYS A 318 -4.45 29.41 -14.40
CA LYS A 318 -5.55 29.30 -13.43
C LYS A 318 -5.06 28.81 -12.06
N VAL A 319 -4.07 27.93 -12.05
CA VAL A 319 -3.51 27.31 -10.83
C VAL A 319 -2.06 27.72 -10.54
N CYS A 320 -1.39 28.46 -11.43
CA CYS A 320 0.02 28.79 -11.33
C CYS A 320 0.38 29.47 -10.00
N GLY A 321 1.22 28.83 -9.19
CA GLY A 321 1.66 29.36 -7.90
C GLY A 321 0.57 29.48 -6.83
N LYS A 322 -0.59 28.85 -7.02
CA LYS A 322 -1.67 28.76 -6.02
C LYS A 322 -1.64 27.40 -5.31
N GLN A 323 -1.95 27.38 -4.02
CA GLN A 323 -2.18 26.13 -3.27
C GLN A 323 -3.44 25.42 -3.82
N LEU A 324 -3.43 24.09 -3.82
CA LEU A 324 -4.59 23.30 -4.21
C LEU A 324 -5.54 23.21 -3.03
N ASP A 325 -6.73 23.78 -3.19
CA ASP A 325 -7.89 23.56 -2.33
C ASP A 325 -8.51 22.19 -2.69
N ASN A 326 -9.07 21.49 -1.68
CA ASN A 326 -9.87 20.26 -1.85
C ASN A 326 -10.96 20.38 -2.93
N THR A 327 -11.54 21.56 -3.16
CA THR A 327 -12.54 21.81 -4.22
C THR A 327 -11.99 21.64 -5.64
N ILE A 328 -10.69 21.83 -5.86
CA ILE A 328 -10.05 21.68 -7.17
C ILE A 328 -9.94 20.20 -7.56
N ILE A 329 -10.03 19.27 -6.61
CA ILE A 329 -9.92 17.83 -6.85
C ILE A 329 -11.22 17.24 -7.42
N GLN A 330 -12.36 17.87 -7.14
CA GLN A 330 -13.65 17.52 -7.73
C GLN A 330 -13.79 18.01 -9.19
N ASN A 331 -12.74 18.60 -9.77
CA ASN A 331 -12.71 18.99 -11.19
C ASN A 331 -11.31 18.72 -11.76
N PRO A 332 -11.08 17.55 -12.37
CA PRO A 332 -9.75 16.95 -12.52
C PRO A 332 -9.01 17.49 -13.75
N THR A 333 -9.48 18.58 -14.35
CA THR A 333 -8.87 19.21 -15.53
C THR A 333 -7.59 19.98 -15.21
N LEU A 334 -7.22 20.14 -13.93
CA LEU A 334 -6.14 21.04 -13.50
C LEU A 334 -4.88 20.27 -13.07
N ARG A 335 -3.74 20.55 -13.75
CA ARG A 335 -2.57 19.66 -13.84
C ARG A 335 -1.32 20.13 -13.11
N THR A 336 -0.72 19.21 -12.36
CA THR A 336 0.57 19.36 -11.66
C THR A 336 1.45 18.10 -11.68
N PRO A 337 2.78 18.24 -11.82
CA PRO A 337 3.77 17.18 -11.59
C PRO A 337 4.87 17.49 -10.56
N ALA A 338 5.85 16.58 -10.52
CA ALA A 338 6.32 15.85 -9.35
C ALA A 338 7.77 16.12 -8.92
N SER A 339 8.04 15.98 -7.62
CA SER A 339 9.35 15.70 -7.00
C SER A 339 9.29 14.37 -6.23
N LEU A 340 10.21 13.44 -6.51
CA LEU A 340 10.29 12.09 -5.91
C LEU A 340 10.92 12.05 -4.49
N ALA A 341 11.25 13.19 -3.89
CA ALA A 341 12.03 13.25 -2.65
C ALA A 341 11.19 13.44 -1.37
N ASP A 342 9.87 13.62 -1.47
CA ASP A 342 9.06 14.19 -0.38
C ASP A 342 7.97 13.25 0.20
N ASP A 343 7.80 12.03 -0.34
CA ASP A 343 6.64 11.16 -0.07
C ASP A 343 6.65 10.46 1.31
N VAL A 344 7.64 10.72 2.16
CA VAL A 344 7.92 9.95 3.41
C VAL A 344 7.67 10.78 4.67
N PHE A 345 7.20 12.01 4.55
CA PHE A 345 7.52 13.04 5.52
C PHE A 345 6.58 13.27 6.69
N LEU A 346 5.57 12.43 6.91
CA LEU A 346 4.40 12.93 7.66
C LEU A 346 3.92 12.08 8.84
N LEU A 347 4.36 10.82 8.99
CA LEU A 347 4.28 10.08 10.27
C LEU A 347 5.37 10.52 11.27
N ARG A 348 5.79 11.77 11.16
CA ARG A 348 7.20 12.16 11.36
C ARG A 348 7.59 12.48 12.79
N ARG A 349 6.63 12.77 13.66
CA ARG A 349 6.89 13.08 15.06
C ARG A 349 6.26 12.00 15.91
N ILE A 350 7.12 11.27 16.61
CA ILE A 350 6.70 10.50 17.78
C ILE A 350 6.02 11.50 18.72
N GLY A 351 4.73 11.26 19.02
CA GLY A 351 3.92 12.17 19.82
C GLY A 351 4.47 12.36 21.24
N PRO A 352 3.80 13.11 22.12
CA PRO A 352 4.11 13.07 23.54
C PRO A 352 3.87 11.66 24.11
N ALA A 353 4.46 11.34 25.26
CA ALA A 353 4.11 10.12 25.97
C ALA A 353 2.65 10.16 26.44
N ARG A 354 1.99 9.01 26.50
CA ARG A 354 0.57 8.85 26.85
C ARG A 354 0.42 7.93 28.07
N ASP A 355 -0.72 8.01 28.74
CA ASP A 355 -1.14 7.07 29.79
C ASP A 355 -0.13 6.93 30.96
N GLY A 356 0.56 8.02 31.29
CA GLY A 356 1.58 8.04 32.35
C GLY A 356 2.88 7.32 31.98
N TYR A 357 3.05 6.88 30.73
CA TYR A 357 4.28 6.26 30.26
C TYR A 357 5.46 7.24 30.36
N VAL A 358 6.54 6.81 31.00
CA VAL A 358 7.77 7.60 31.14
C VAL A 358 8.83 7.05 30.18
N ARG A 359 9.28 7.89 29.26
CA ARG A 359 10.33 7.53 28.30
C ARG A 359 11.68 7.45 28.98
N SER A 360 12.41 6.36 28.74
CA SER A 360 13.79 6.24 29.18
C SER A 360 14.71 7.22 28.42
N PRO A 361 15.89 7.56 28.98
CA PRO A 361 16.90 8.35 28.25
C PRO A 361 17.33 7.71 26.92
N ALA A 362 17.41 6.36 26.87
CA ALA A 362 17.74 5.65 25.64
C ALA A 362 16.65 5.83 24.57
N LEU A 363 15.38 5.75 24.97
CA LEU A 363 14.25 5.95 24.06
C LEU A 363 14.19 7.40 23.54
N LEU A 364 14.48 8.39 24.40
CA LEU A 364 14.59 9.79 23.97
C LEU A 364 15.71 10.00 22.95
N ARG A 365 16.86 9.34 23.13
CA ARG A 365 17.96 9.34 22.15
C ARG A 365 17.52 8.74 20.80
N GLN A 366 16.77 7.64 20.84
CA GLN A 366 16.22 7.01 19.64
C GLN A 366 15.24 7.94 18.91
N ILE A 367 14.32 8.59 19.62
CA ILE A 367 13.39 9.59 19.07
C ILE A 367 14.18 10.75 18.44
N GLN A 368 15.18 11.29 19.14
CA GLN A 368 16.02 12.39 18.64
C GLN A 368 16.77 12.00 17.36
N TYR A 369 17.27 10.76 17.26
CA TYR A 369 17.91 10.28 16.04
C TYR A 369 16.92 10.23 14.86
N LEU A 370 15.70 9.74 15.10
CA LEU A 370 14.67 9.68 14.06
C LEU A 370 14.23 11.08 13.59
N ASP A 371 14.22 12.07 14.48
CA ASP A 371 13.95 13.47 14.13
C ASP A 371 14.99 14.04 13.15
N ILE A 372 16.28 13.72 13.33
CA ILE A 372 17.37 14.20 12.44
C ILE A 372 17.57 13.32 11.19
N ALA A 373 17.08 12.07 11.20
CA ALA A 373 17.25 11.11 10.12
C ALA A 373 15.89 10.61 9.57
N PRO A 374 15.09 11.47 8.91
CA PRO A 374 13.67 11.22 8.63
C PRO A 374 13.38 10.10 7.62
N PHE A 375 14.40 9.60 6.93
CA PHE A 375 14.30 8.48 5.99
C PHE A 375 14.52 7.12 6.66
N ARG A 376 14.83 7.11 7.97
CA ARG A 376 15.02 5.91 8.76
C ARG A 376 13.77 5.66 9.60
N ASP A 377 13.48 4.39 9.84
CA ASP A 377 12.32 4.00 10.62
C ASP A 377 12.74 3.58 12.03
N TYR A 378 13.95 3.01 12.17
CA TYR A 378 14.56 2.73 13.47
C TYR A 378 16.09 2.81 13.39
N ALA A 379 16.79 2.73 14.52
CA ALA A 379 18.25 2.77 14.56
C ALA A 379 18.77 1.89 15.68
N PHE A 380 19.76 1.06 15.34
CA PHE A 380 20.47 0.24 16.30
C PHE A 380 21.79 0.94 16.67
N PHE A 381 21.94 1.36 17.92
CA PHE A 381 23.14 2.04 18.41
C PHE A 381 24.18 1.02 18.85
N SER A 382 25.20 0.85 18.01
CA SER A 382 26.37 0.02 18.31
C SER A 382 27.58 0.88 18.69
N LEU A 383 28.68 0.25 19.13
CA LEU A 383 29.95 0.93 19.41
C LEU A 383 30.51 1.66 18.18
N THR A 384 30.20 1.20 16.96
CA THR A 384 30.64 1.84 15.70
C THR A 384 29.68 2.95 15.24
N GLY A 385 28.61 3.20 15.98
CA GLY A 385 27.60 4.21 15.67
C GLY A 385 26.21 3.65 15.38
N PRO A 386 25.26 4.51 15.01
CA PRO A 386 23.90 4.12 14.67
C PRO A 386 23.85 3.38 13.33
N LYS A 387 23.31 2.16 13.34
CA LYS A 387 22.99 1.36 12.17
C LYS A 387 21.49 1.54 11.86
N PRO A 388 21.14 2.27 10.79
CA PRO A 388 19.75 2.57 10.51
C PRO A 388 18.98 1.36 9.97
N VAL A 389 17.74 1.22 10.41
CA VAL A 389 16.74 0.30 9.86
C VAL A 389 15.75 1.11 9.03
N ALA A 390 15.47 0.66 7.82
CA ALA A 390 14.50 1.28 6.92
C ALA A 390 13.64 0.21 6.26
N VAL A 391 12.32 0.38 6.37
CA VAL A 391 11.33 -0.42 5.65
C VAL A 391 11.03 0.29 4.34
N LEU A 392 11.33 -0.37 3.22
CA LEU A 392 11.27 0.28 1.90
C LEU A 392 9.86 0.35 1.32
N ALA A 393 9.07 -0.72 1.50
CA ALA A 393 7.72 -0.82 0.95
C ALA A 393 6.72 0.05 1.71
N PHE A 394 5.81 0.73 0.99
CA PHE A 394 4.95 1.76 1.59
C PHE A 394 4.05 1.23 2.71
N ILE A 395 3.33 0.13 2.45
CA ILE A 395 2.37 -0.43 3.43
C ILE A 395 3.08 -1.02 4.65
N PRO A 396 4.08 -1.91 4.52
CA PRO A 396 4.85 -2.37 5.67
C PRO A 396 5.50 -1.23 6.45
N ARG A 397 5.97 -0.20 5.75
CA ARG A 397 6.56 0.97 6.39
C ARG A 397 5.52 1.77 7.19
N LEU A 398 4.32 1.96 6.64
CA LEU A 398 3.21 2.60 7.34
C LEU A 398 2.87 1.82 8.61
N VAL A 399 2.64 0.52 8.50
CA VAL A 399 2.37 -0.37 9.64
C VAL A 399 3.50 -0.31 10.67
N TYR A 400 4.75 -0.40 10.22
CA TYR A 400 5.91 -0.36 11.11
C TYR A 400 6.04 0.98 11.85
N ARG A 401 5.75 2.10 11.17
CA ARG A 401 5.75 3.43 11.80
C ARG A 401 4.63 3.57 12.82
N LEU A 402 3.46 3.00 12.56
CA LEU A 402 2.37 2.91 13.54
C LEU A 402 2.80 2.12 14.78
N THR A 403 3.46 0.98 14.56
CA THR A 403 4.03 0.14 15.62
C THR A 403 5.07 0.91 16.44
N ILE A 404 6.02 1.58 15.79
CA ILE A 404 7.03 2.40 16.47
C ILE A 404 6.37 3.51 17.28
N GLN A 405 5.49 4.29 16.66
CA GLN A 405 4.84 5.40 17.31
C GLN A 405 4.08 4.95 18.56
N THR A 406 3.34 3.85 18.47
CA THR A 406 2.60 3.27 19.61
C THR A 406 3.57 2.86 20.71
N ALA A 407 4.59 2.05 20.41
CA ALA A 407 5.60 1.63 21.38
C ALA A 407 6.27 2.82 22.07
N MET A 408 6.68 3.85 21.33
CA MET A 408 7.38 5.01 21.88
C MET A 408 6.48 5.98 22.64
N CYS A 409 5.15 5.94 22.42
CA CYS A 409 4.19 6.79 23.12
C CYS A 409 3.61 6.12 24.37
N THR A 410 3.40 4.80 24.37
CA THR A 410 2.69 4.08 25.44
C THR A 410 3.51 2.99 26.13
N GLY A 411 4.66 2.60 25.55
CA GLY A 411 5.42 1.44 26.02
C GLY A 411 4.75 0.08 25.72
N ASP A 412 3.80 0.03 24.78
CA ASP A 412 3.08 -1.21 24.44
C ASP A 412 4.06 -2.33 24.05
N SER A 413 4.13 -3.38 24.87
CA SER A 413 5.08 -4.48 24.74
C SER A 413 4.92 -5.28 23.45
N ARG A 414 3.70 -5.33 22.88
CA ARG A 414 3.43 -6.01 21.60
C ARG A 414 4.03 -5.21 20.46
N CYS A 415 3.88 -3.88 20.50
CA CYS A 415 4.49 -3.00 19.53
C CYS A 415 6.02 -3.05 19.64
N VAL A 416 6.58 -3.15 20.84
CA VAL A 416 8.02 -3.36 21.04
C VAL A 416 8.48 -4.68 20.41
N ALA A 417 7.73 -5.78 20.56
CA ALA A 417 8.04 -7.04 19.88
C ALA A 417 8.02 -6.88 18.34
N GLY A 418 7.07 -6.12 17.80
CA GLY A 418 7.03 -5.76 16.37
C GLY A 418 8.25 -4.96 15.91
N ILE A 419 8.76 -4.03 16.74
CA ILE A 419 10.03 -3.33 16.50
C ILE A 419 11.18 -4.33 16.41
N CYS A 420 11.30 -5.21 17.40
CA CYS A 420 12.35 -6.23 17.46
C CYS A 420 12.34 -7.11 16.20
N GLN A 421 11.15 -7.55 15.77
CA GLN A 421 11.03 -8.44 14.61
C GLN A 421 11.59 -7.81 13.33
N VAL A 422 11.16 -6.57 13.02
CA VAL A 422 11.62 -5.88 11.81
C VAL A 422 13.11 -5.58 11.88
N ALA A 423 13.62 -5.20 13.05
CA ALA A 423 15.05 -4.95 13.25
C ALA A 423 15.89 -6.23 13.09
N LEU A 424 15.46 -7.36 13.66
CA LEU A 424 16.10 -8.67 13.50
C LEU A 424 16.11 -9.10 12.02
N ASN A 425 15.00 -8.94 11.31
CA ASN A 425 14.91 -9.23 9.87
C ASN A 425 15.81 -8.29 9.02
N SER A 426 16.13 -7.11 9.55
CA SER A 426 17.02 -6.13 8.92
C SER A 426 18.50 -6.29 9.30
N GLY A 427 18.84 -7.37 10.02
CA GLY A 427 20.22 -7.67 10.38
C GLY A 427 20.69 -7.15 11.75
N ALA A 428 19.79 -6.57 12.56
CA ALA A 428 20.14 -6.18 13.93
C ALA A 428 20.11 -7.41 14.84
N TYR A 429 21.28 -7.93 15.21
CA TYR A 429 21.39 -9.17 15.99
C TYR A 429 22.19 -8.99 17.28
N GLY A 430 21.99 -9.94 18.18
CA GLY A 430 22.84 -10.17 19.34
C GLY A 430 22.40 -9.43 20.60
N ASP A 431 23.17 -9.67 21.66
CA ASP A 431 22.90 -9.14 22.98
C ASP A 431 22.87 -7.61 23.00
N GLU A 432 23.66 -6.95 22.16
CA GLU A 432 23.66 -5.49 22.05
C GLU A 432 22.29 -4.93 21.68
N PHE A 433 21.57 -5.57 20.73
CA PHE A 433 20.24 -5.10 20.34
C PHE A 433 19.21 -5.37 21.42
N MET A 434 19.29 -6.54 22.09
CA MET A 434 18.46 -6.83 23.25
C MET A 434 18.67 -5.81 24.38
N GLN A 435 19.93 -5.47 24.68
CA GLN A 435 20.26 -4.48 25.71
C GLN A 435 19.75 -3.09 25.33
N GLN A 436 19.80 -2.70 24.06
CA GLN A 436 19.18 -1.46 23.59
C GLN A 436 17.67 -1.46 23.84
N ILE A 437 16.96 -2.53 23.45
CA ILE A 437 15.51 -2.64 23.64
C ILE A 437 15.13 -2.59 25.13
N ILE A 438 15.89 -3.25 26.00
CA ILE A 438 15.71 -3.19 27.45
C ILE A 438 15.97 -1.78 27.98
N ALA A 439 17.01 -1.10 27.48
CA ALA A 439 17.31 0.27 27.87
C ALA A 439 16.23 1.25 27.43
N GLU A 440 15.61 1.03 26.26
CA GLU A 440 14.55 1.87 25.70
C GLU A 440 13.21 1.67 26.42
N TYR A 441 12.77 0.43 26.58
CA TYR A 441 11.40 0.09 27.01
C TYR A 441 11.30 -0.59 28.37
N GLY A 442 12.43 -0.88 29.03
CA GLY A 442 12.50 -1.58 30.31
C GLY A 442 12.64 -3.09 30.18
N TYR A 443 12.85 -3.79 31.31
CA TYR A 443 13.14 -5.23 31.32
C TYR A 443 11.99 -6.10 30.80
N SER A 444 10.74 -5.62 30.88
CA SER A 444 9.58 -6.31 30.31
C SER A 444 9.67 -6.48 28.79
N ALA A 445 10.42 -5.62 28.09
CA ALA A 445 10.63 -5.72 26.65
C ALA A 445 11.52 -6.91 26.24
N LYS A 446 12.27 -7.49 27.18
CA LYS A 446 13.11 -8.67 26.95
C LYS A 446 12.29 -9.85 26.41
N ALA A 447 11.10 -10.09 26.98
CA ALA A 447 10.23 -11.16 26.51
C ALA A 447 9.76 -10.96 25.06
N GLY A 448 9.47 -9.71 24.66
CA GLY A 448 9.12 -9.38 23.29
C GLY A 448 10.28 -9.58 22.31
N PHE A 449 11.51 -9.25 22.73
CA PHE A 449 12.72 -9.54 21.96
C PHE A 449 12.97 -11.05 21.82
N GLU A 450 12.93 -11.79 22.93
CA GLU A 450 13.15 -13.25 22.94
C GLU A 450 12.12 -13.97 22.07
N PHE A 451 10.86 -13.54 22.13
CA PHE A 451 9.81 -14.02 21.23
C PHE A 451 10.13 -13.75 19.75
N ALA A 452 10.46 -12.51 19.40
CA ALA A 452 10.81 -12.16 18.02
C ALA A 452 12.06 -12.91 17.53
N HIS A 453 13.04 -13.14 18.42
CA HIS A 453 14.26 -13.86 18.11
C HIS A 453 14.02 -15.36 17.91
N ALA A 454 13.28 -16.00 18.82
CA ALA A 454 12.93 -17.42 18.74
C ALA A 454 12.14 -17.72 17.47
N THR A 455 11.21 -16.83 17.13
CA THR A 455 10.33 -17.04 16.00
C THR A 455 10.94 -16.58 14.67
N ARG A 456 12.08 -15.88 14.66
CA ARG A 456 12.69 -15.35 13.42
C ARG A 456 12.89 -16.39 12.30
N ASN A 457 13.22 -17.63 12.67
CA ASN A 457 13.49 -18.73 11.74
C ASN A 457 12.27 -19.65 11.57
N GLU A 458 11.28 -19.57 12.46
CA GLU A 458 10.11 -20.45 12.52
C GLU A 458 8.87 -19.85 11.86
N TRP A 459 8.95 -18.65 11.27
CA TRP A 459 7.83 -18.01 10.57
C TRP A 459 7.45 -18.66 9.22
N SER A 460 7.79 -19.94 9.03
CA SER A 460 7.02 -20.88 8.20
C SER A 460 5.81 -21.50 8.94
N LEU A 461 5.64 -21.29 10.26
CA LEU A 461 4.60 -21.91 11.12
C LEU A 461 4.10 -20.96 12.26
N VAL A 462 3.41 -19.87 11.93
CA VAL A 462 2.83 -18.92 12.93
C VAL A 462 1.32 -19.04 12.97
N GLY A 463 0.84 -20.04 13.72
CA GLY A 463 -0.58 -20.31 13.91
C GLY A 463 -1.15 -19.90 15.27
N GLN A 464 -0.56 -18.97 16.03
CA GLN A 464 -0.94 -18.78 17.45
C GLN A 464 -1.08 -17.33 17.95
N TRP A 465 -1.39 -16.36 17.08
CA TRP A 465 -1.92 -15.06 17.54
C TRP A 465 -3.41 -15.03 17.28
N ASP A 466 -4.19 -15.06 18.35
CA ASP A 466 -5.63 -15.23 18.33
C ASP A 466 -6.34 -14.02 17.72
N HIS A 467 -7.14 -14.27 16.68
CA HIS A 467 -8.11 -13.32 16.10
C HIS A 467 -9.09 -12.79 17.17
N GLU A 468 -9.38 -13.57 18.20
CA GLU A 468 -10.20 -13.20 19.35
C GLU A 468 -9.56 -12.07 20.19
N PHE A 469 -8.23 -11.91 20.15
CA PHE A 469 -7.50 -10.85 20.86
C PHE A 469 -7.52 -9.50 20.13
N LEU A 470 -7.27 -9.48 18.82
CA LEU A 470 -7.35 -8.25 18.01
C LEU A 470 -8.75 -7.65 18.06
N MET A 471 -9.78 -8.51 18.02
CA MET A 471 -11.18 -8.11 18.13
C MET A 471 -11.61 -7.81 19.57
N SER A 472 -11.09 -8.50 20.60
CA SER A 472 -11.44 -8.18 22.00
C SER A 472 -10.74 -6.93 22.54
N GLU A 473 -9.53 -6.59 22.09
CA GLU A 473 -8.79 -5.41 22.53
C GLU A 473 -9.23 -4.14 21.78
N LEU A 474 -9.46 -4.22 20.45
CA LEU A 474 -10.13 -3.16 19.71
C LEU A 474 -11.59 -2.99 20.16
N GLY A 475 -12.31 -4.09 20.43
CA GLY A 475 -13.67 -4.06 20.99
C GLY A 475 -13.74 -3.58 22.44
N SER A 476 -12.71 -3.83 23.26
CA SER A 476 -12.56 -3.32 24.63
C SER A 476 -12.25 -1.82 24.62
N LYS A 477 -11.32 -1.38 23.76
CA LYS A 477 -11.04 0.05 23.54
C LYS A 477 -12.24 0.78 22.94
N PHE A 478 -13.00 0.13 22.06
CA PHE A 478 -14.28 0.63 21.55
C PHE A 478 -15.32 0.79 22.67
N ARG A 479 -15.44 -0.17 23.60
CA ARG A 479 -16.32 -0.04 24.78
C ARG A 479 -15.89 1.09 25.73
N GLY A 480 -14.58 1.33 25.87
CA GLY A 480 -14.04 2.44 26.68
C GLY A 480 -14.23 3.81 26.03
N LEU A 481 -14.07 3.91 24.71
CA LEU A 481 -14.21 5.16 23.95
C LEU A 481 -15.68 5.54 23.70
N VAL A 482 -16.55 4.56 23.41
CA VAL A 482 -18.00 4.80 23.19
C VAL A 482 -18.73 5.08 24.51
N GLY A 483 -18.24 4.54 25.64
CA GLY A 483 -18.82 4.78 26.96
C GLY A 483 -18.48 6.12 27.60
N GLN A 484 -17.53 6.89 27.05
CA GLN A 484 -17.08 8.15 27.64
C GLN A 484 -17.51 9.42 26.89
N GLU A 485 -17.97 9.34 25.63
CA GLU A 485 -18.26 10.56 24.82
C GLU A 485 -19.56 10.57 23.98
N PHE A 486 -20.54 9.68 24.18
CA PHE A 486 -21.78 9.69 23.38
C PHE A 486 -23.08 9.66 24.19
N ASP A 487 -23.52 10.83 24.67
CA ASP A 487 -24.84 11.04 25.28
C ASP A 487 -26.00 11.14 24.26
N THR A 488 -25.75 11.00 22.95
CA THR A 488 -26.76 11.27 21.91
C THR A 488 -27.14 10.09 21.02
N VAL A 489 -26.58 8.89 21.24
CA VAL A 489 -26.94 7.71 20.45
C VAL A 489 -28.06 6.94 21.14
N SER A 490 -29.17 6.73 20.43
CA SER A 490 -30.33 6.00 20.96
C SER A 490 -29.92 4.58 21.43
N PRO A 491 -30.35 4.16 22.64
CA PRO A 491 -30.15 2.80 23.14
C PRO A 491 -30.62 1.69 22.18
N ASP A 492 -31.54 2.00 21.26
CA ASP A 492 -32.06 1.04 20.28
C ASP A 492 -31.08 0.79 19.13
N VAL A 493 -30.28 1.79 18.72
CA VAL A 493 -29.20 1.63 17.73
C VAL A 493 -28.07 0.77 18.31
N ILE A 494 -27.74 0.98 19.58
CA ILE A 494 -26.76 0.15 20.29
C ILE A 494 -27.27 -1.30 20.40
N ARG A 495 -28.57 -1.48 20.65
CA ARG A 495 -29.20 -2.81 20.73
C ARG A 495 -29.23 -3.52 19.38
N GLU A 496 -29.46 -2.79 18.29
CA GLU A 496 -29.45 -3.31 16.92
C GLU A 496 -28.05 -3.75 16.50
N VAL A 497 -27.01 -2.94 16.76
CA VAL A 497 -25.60 -3.28 16.49
C VAL A 497 -25.19 -4.53 17.29
N VAL A 498 -25.54 -4.61 18.57
CA VAL A 498 -25.24 -5.79 19.42
C VAL A 498 -26.02 -7.04 18.99
N THR A 499 -27.24 -6.88 18.47
CA THR A 499 -28.06 -7.99 17.97
C THR A 499 -27.51 -8.54 16.65
N ASN A 500 -27.15 -7.67 15.72
CA ASN A 500 -26.51 -8.04 14.45
C ASN A 500 -25.17 -8.75 14.66
N LEU A 501 -24.39 -8.33 15.67
CA LEU A 501 -23.14 -9.00 16.07
C LEU A 501 -23.37 -10.37 16.74
N ARG A 502 -24.51 -10.57 17.42
CA ARG A 502 -24.88 -11.86 18.04
C ARG A 502 -25.44 -12.87 17.03
N GLU A 503 -26.14 -12.42 15.99
CA GLU A 503 -26.71 -13.29 14.96
C GLU A 503 -25.65 -13.81 13.97
N TRP A 504 -24.52 -13.11 13.83
CA TRP A 504 -23.37 -13.53 13.01
C TRP A 504 -22.49 -14.62 13.66
N TRP A 505 -22.72 -14.97 14.92
CA TRP A 505 -21.92 -15.95 15.65
C TRP A 505 -22.67 -17.29 15.78
N PRO A 506 -22.20 -18.41 15.18
CA PRO A 506 -22.79 -19.70 15.45
C PRO A 506 -22.42 -20.12 16.88
N ARG A 507 -23.41 -20.18 17.78
CA ARG A 507 -23.22 -20.79 19.10
C ARG A 507 -22.85 -22.26 18.93
N ARG A 508 -21.73 -22.69 19.50
CA ARG A 508 -21.53 -24.09 19.90
C ARG A 508 -21.31 -24.17 21.41
N SER A 509 -22.26 -24.84 22.06
CA SER A 509 -22.00 -25.83 23.10
C SER A 509 -21.11 -26.96 22.59
#